data_AF-A0A8J5IKP7-F1
#
_entry.id   AF-A0A8J5IKP7-F1
#
_cell.length_a   1.000
_cell.length_b   1.000
_cell.length_c   1.000
_cell.angle_alpha   90.00
_cell.angle_beta   90.00
_cell.angle_gamma   90.00
#
_symmetry.space_group_name_H-M   'P 1'
#
loop_
_entity.id
_entity.type
_entity.pdbx_description
1 polymer ?
#
loop_
_entity_poly.entity_id
_entity_poly.type
_entity_poly.pdbx_seq_one_letter_code
_entity_poly.pdbx_strand_id
1 'polypeptide(L)' 'MSAELRDLKVGRPRQRKPRTCWKCAKVFARPANLRRHLQKKFKCDKTSRKAQKESRKAASRQSSRVYYLKSDMR' A
#
# COMPACT_ATOMS: atom_id res chain seq x y z
N MET A 1 6.51 -49.61 6.01
CA MET A 1 7.83 -48.94 5.98
C MET A 1 7.70 -47.67 5.16
N SER A 2 7.11 -46.61 5.74
CA SER A 2 6.74 -45.38 5.04
C SER A 2 7.81 -44.30 5.25
N ALA A 3 8.80 -44.22 4.37
CA ALA A 3 9.94 -43.32 4.54
C ALA A 3 10.45 -42.66 3.24
N GLU A 4 9.62 -42.50 2.22
CA GLU A 4 10.06 -42.10 0.86
C GLU A 4 9.54 -40.71 0.44
N LEU A 5 9.46 -39.71 1.33
CA LEU A 5 9.05 -38.34 0.96
C LEU A 5 9.83 -37.24 1.70
N ARG A 6 11.15 -37.39 1.92
CA ARG A 6 11.90 -36.42 2.72
C ARG A 6 12.81 -35.44 1.98
N ASP A 7 13.19 -35.64 0.71
CA ASP A 7 14.25 -34.80 0.13
C ASP A 7 14.07 -34.40 -1.35
N LEU A 8 12.87 -33.99 -1.77
CA LEU A 8 12.74 -33.16 -2.97
C LEU A 8 13.29 -31.76 -2.65
N LYS A 9 14.60 -31.56 -2.84
CA LYS A 9 15.25 -30.25 -2.79
C LYS A 9 14.76 -29.39 -3.96
N VAL A 10 13.52 -28.92 -3.86
CA VAL A 10 12.93 -27.99 -4.83
C VAL A 10 13.79 -26.73 -4.84
N GLY A 11 14.56 -26.56 -5.92
CA GLY A 11 15.34 -25.35 -6.15
C GLY A 11 14.46 -24.10 -6.07
N ARG A 12 15.08 -22.92 -5.87
CA ARG A 12 14.32 -21.67 -5.72
C ARG A 12 13.35 -21.50 -6.91
N PRO A 13 12.03 -21.42 -6.69
CA PRO A 13 11.08 -21.28 -7.78
C PRO A 13 11.37 -20.02 -8.60
N ARG A 14 11.49 -20.17 -9.92
CA ARG A 14 11.76 -19.09 -10.87
C ARG A 14 10.65 -18.04 -10.89
N GLN A 15 9.41 -18.47 -10.67
CA GLN A 15 8.24 -17.61 -10.57
C GLN A 15 7.81 -17.47 -9.11
N ARG A 16 7.79 -16.24 -8.60
CA ARG A 16 7.26 -15.97 -7.26
C ARG A 16 5.76 -15.70 -7.37
N LYS A 17 4.96 -16.34 -6.49
CA LYS A 17 3.51 -16.12 -6.40
C LYS A 17 3.18 -14.61 -6.36
N PRO A 18 2.12 -14.17 -7.05
CA PRO A 18 1.72 -12.76 -7.05
C PRO A 18 1.41 -12.31 -5.62
N ARG A 19 1.92 -11.14 -5.26
CA ARG A 19 1.74 -10.56 -3.91
C ARG A 19 0.66 -9.50 -3.99
N THR A 20 -0.55 -9.93 -4.28
CA THR A 20 -1.72 -9.08 -4.46
C THR A 20 -2.35 -8.75 -3.11
N CYS A 21 -2.76 -7.50 -2.93
CA CYS A 21 -3.59 -7.12 -1.79
C CYS A 21 -5.06 -7.43 -2.09
N TRP A 22 -5.68 -8.31 -1.29
CA TRP A 22 -7.10 -8.65 -1.35
C TRP A 22 -8.10 -7.47 -1.29
N LYS A 23 -7.76 -6.37 -0.60
CA LYS A 23 -8.67 -5.21 -0.41
C LYS A 23 -8.65 -4.22 -1.56
N CYS A 24 -7.53 -4.14 -2.28
CA CYS A 24 -7.35 -3.12 -3.33
C CYS A 24 -6.83 -3.66 -4.65
N ALA A 25 -6.69 -4.99 -4.76
CA ALA A 25 -6.15 -5.72 -5.90
C ALA A 25 -4.76 -5.28 -6.39
N LYS A 26 -4.03 -4.45 -5.62
CA LYS A 26 -2.72 -3.95 -6.02
C LYS A 26 -1.68 -5.07 -5.96
N VAL A 27 -0.97 -5.27 -7.07
CA VAL A 27 0.17 -6.22 -7.18
C VAL A 27 1.45 -5.56 -6.65
N PHE A 28 2.22 -6.28 -5.85
CA PHE A 28 3.51 -5.83 -5.33
C PHE A 28 4.66 -6.71 -5.80
N ALA A 29 5.79 -6.11 -6.15
CA ALA A 29 6.99 -6.84 -6.58
C ALA A 29 7.69 -7.62 -5.44
N ARG A 30 7.60 -7.15 -4.18
CA ARG A 30 8.31 -7.71 -3.01
C ARG A 30 7.34 -7.99 -1.86
N PRO A 31 7.58 -9.04 -1.03
CA PRO A 31 6.68 -9.39 0.07
C PRO A 31 6.75 -8.37 1.21
N ALA A 32 7.92 -7.75 1.42
CA ALA A 32 8.10 -6.64 2.36
C ALA A 32 7.18 -5.45 2.01
N ASN A 33 6.97 -5.18 0.72
CA ASN A 33 6.07 -4.11 0.29
C ASN A 33 4.61 -4.42 0.57
N LEU A 34 4.18 -5.67 0.39
CA LEU A 34 2.83 -6.10 0.76
C LEU A 34 2.61 -6.04 2.28
N ARG A 35 3.58 -6.52 3.08
CA ARG A 35 3.51 -6.42 4.56
C ARG A 35 3.38 -4.98 5.02
N ARG A 36 4.28 -4.10 4.57
CA ARG A 36 4.23 -2.66 4.88
C ARG A 36 2.92 -2.01 4.42
N HIS A 37 2.37 -2.46 3.30
CA HIS A 37 1.09 -1.98 2.80
C HIS A 37 -0.08 -2.35 3.71
N LEU A 38 -0.11 -3.58 4.23
CA LEU A 38 -1.15 -4.05 5.15
C LEU A 38 -1.03 -3.45 6.54
N GLN A 39 0.18 -3.09 6.97
CA GLN A 39 0.47 -2.44 8.26
C GLN A 39 0.15 -0.93 8.28
N LYS A 40 -0.23 -0.32 7.15
CA LYS A 40 -0.58 1.11 7.14
C LYS A 40 -1.82 1.38 8.00
N LYS A 41 -1.76 2.44 8.81
CA LYS A 41 -2.91 2.94 9.61
C LYS A 41 -4.16 3.14 8.75
N PHE A 42 -3.97 3.63 7.52
CA PHE A 42 -5.06 3.86 6.58
C PHE A 42 -5.34 2.63 5.73
N LYS A 43 -6.61 2.19 5.76
CA LYS A 43 -7.10 1.07 4.96
C LYS A 43 -6.92 1.38 3.47
N CYS A 44 -6.53 0.36 2.70
CA CYS A 44 -6.25 0.53 1.28
C CYS A 44 -7.47 0.37 0.37
N ASP A 45 -8.67 0.28 0.95
CA ASP A 45 -9.95 0.13 0.27
C ASP A 45 -10.20 1.24 -0.77
N LYS A 46 -10.97 0.95 -1.82
CA LYS A 46 -11.31 1.93 -2.86
C LYS A 46 -12.03 3.15 -2.27
N THR A 47 -12.95 2.93 -1.34
CA THR A 47 -13.69 3.99 -0.63
C THR A 47 -12.77 4.84 0.23
N SER A 48 -11.90 4.19 1.02
CA SER A 48 -10.95 4.85 1.91
C SER A 48 -9.92 5.68 1.15
N ARG A 49 -9.47 5.23 -0.03
CA ARG A 49 -8.56 5.99 -0.88
C ARG A 49 -9.19 7.26 -1.46
N LYS A 50 -10.48 7.22 -1.84
CA LYS A 50 -11.21 8.40 -2.30
C LYS A 50 -11.31 9.44 -1.18
N ALA A 51 -11.73 9.03 0.02
CA ALA A 51 -11.78 9.90 1.19
C ALA A 51 -10.40 10.50 1.52
N GLN A 52 -9.33 9.72 1.45
CA GLN A 52 -7.96 10.22 1.67
C GLN A 52 -7.51 11.21 0.58
N LYS A 53 -7.99 11.07 -0.66
CA LYS A 53 -7.67 12.01 -1.74
C LYS A 53 -8.37 13.35 -1.49
N GLU A 54 -9.64 13.31 -1.10
CA GLU A 54 -10.41 14.52 -0.78
C GLU A 54 -9.86 15.24 0.46
N SER A 55 -9.51 14.52 1.53
CA SER A 55 -8.90 15.16 2.71
C SER A 55 -7.57 15.85 2.38
N ARG A 56 -6.72 15.24 1.56
CA ARG A 56 -5.48 15.84 1.07
C ARG A 56 -5.75 17.09 0.23
N LYS A 57 -6.78 17.07 -0.62
CA LYS A 57 -7.18 18.23 -1.43
C LYS A 57 -7.70 19.37 -0.55
N ALA A 58 -8.51 19.06 0.47
CA ALA A 58 -8.99 20.05 1.44
C ALA A 58 -7.82 20.67 2.22
N ALA A 59 -6.90 19.87 2.73
CA ALA A 59 -5.70 20.35 3.43
C ALA A 59 -4.85 21.26 2.53
N SER A 60 -4.62 20.86 1.27
CA SER A 60 -3.88 21.68 0.30
C SER A 60 -4.56 23.03 0.02
N ARG A 61 -5.89 23.05 -0.12
CA ARG A 61 -6.67 24.29 -0.26
C ARG A 61 -6.53 25.18 0.97
N GLN A 62 -6.59 24.59 2.17
CA GLN A 62 -6.43 25.33 3.41
C GLN A 62 -5.04 25.95 3.53
N SER A 63 -3.97 25.20 3.23
CA SER A 63 -2.60 25.72 3.23
C SER A 63 -2.43 26.87 2.23
N SER A 64 -3.01 26.72 1.02
CA SER A 64 -2.97 27.77 0.00
C SER A 64 -3.69 29.04 0.46
N ARG A 65 -4.86 28.89 1.11
CA ARG A 65 -5.60 30.02 1.68
C ARG A 65 -4.77 30.74 2.75
N VAL A 66 -4.13 29.99 3.66
CA VAL A 66 -3.27 30.56 4.71
C VAL A 66 -2.09 31.33 4.10
N TYR A 67 -1.50 30.81 3.02
CA TYR A 67 -0.41 31.49 2.31
C TYR A 67 -0.84 32.87 1.81
N TYR A 68 -1.93 32.96 1.05
CA TYR A 68 -2.38 34.25 0.51
C TYR A 68 -2.81 35.22 1.61
N LEU A 69 -3.55 34.78 2.62
CA LEU A 69 -3.90 35.63 3.77
C LEU A 69 -2.66 36.20 4.47
N LYS A 70 -1.60 35.40 4.58
CA LYS A 70 -0.34 35.82 5.22
C LYS A 70 0.49 36.75 4.32
N SER A 71 0.36 36.61 3.00
CA SER A 71 0.95 37.54 2.04
C SER A 71 0.25 38.89 2.04
N ASP A 72 -1.08 38.92 2.16
CA ASP A 72 -1.87 40.16 2.18
C ASP A 72 -1.65 40.99 3.47
N MET A 73 -1.19 40.36 4.56
CA MET A 73 -0.88 41.03 5.83
C MET A 73 0.55 41.60 5.90
N ARG A 74 1.32 41.55 4.81
CA ARG A 74 2.73 41.97 4.76
C ARG A 74 2.91 43.23 3.92
#